data_AF-A0A524QXD6-F1
#
_entry.id   AF-A0A524QXD6-F1
#
_cell.length_a   1.000
_cell.length_b   1.000
_cell.length_c   1.000
_cell.angle_alpha   90.00
_cell.angle_beta   90.00
_cell.angle_gamma   90.00
#
_symmetry.space_group_name_H-M   'P 1'
#
loop_
_entity.id
_entity.type
_entity.pdbx_description
1 polymer ?
#
loop_
_entity_poly.entity_id
_entity_poly.type
_entity_poly.pdbx_seq_one_letter_code
_entity_poly.pdbx_strand_id
1 'polypeptide(L)'
;MPERRPEFIFRRFFFLALFAVVLPLEEGSAQKPTYVPEDVPPRIHPLPPLREQARIQQDWALQRVTEVIPMLMREHGVDMWLLSMQEYGEDPVFWAIKAPTTFAARRRSIYVFFDRGPGQELERLALGGGSQGGVFEAYQSSRPSLRGDQAELVGDEQWRLLRELVEDRDPEVIAVNMDEDWAFADGLGAGEWEAVQRALGPPYLSRLKRAPRLAVEFIAHRLPDMMPAYLEREETVHAIISQAFSNAVITPGV
;
A
#
# COMPACT_ATOMS: atom_id res chain seq x y z
N MET A 1 -43.60 -50.99 -39.96
CA MET A 1 -43.92 -49.81 -40.80
C MET A 1 -45.42 -49.66 -40.88
N PRO A 2 -45.96 -48.43 -40.93
CA PRO A 2 -45.32 -47.17 -40.48
C PRO A 2 -45.25 -47.22 -38.93
N GLU A 3 -45.43 -46.21 -38.08
CA GLU A 3 -45.23 -44.75 -38.17
C GLU A 3 -44.64 -44.27 -36.82
N ARG A 4 -44.09 -43.06 -36.76
CA ARG A 4 -44.00 -42.25 -35.54
C ARG A 4 -44.31 -40.80 -35.95
N ARG A 5 -45.25 -40.15 -35.27
CA ARG A 5 -45.43 -38.68 -35.35
C ARG A 5 -44.86 -38.04 -34.07
N PRO A 6 -44.22 -36.86 -34.17
CA PRO A 6 -43.44 -36.31 -33.07
C PRO A 6 -44.31 -35.52 -32.08
N GLU A 7 -43.94 -35.56 -30.80
CA GLU A 7 -44.50 -34.67 -29.79
C GLU A 7 -43.92 -33.25 -29.94
N PHE A 8 -44.79 -32.24 -29.81
CA PHE A 8 -44.40 -30.83 -29.81
C PHE A 8 -43.78 -30.46 -28.46
N ILE A 9 -42.44 -30.44 -28.39
CA ILE A 9 -41.72 -29.92 -27.23
C ILE A 9 -41.85 -28.39 -27.22
N PHE A 10 -42.61 -27.87 -26.25
CA PHE A 10 -42.83 -26.44 -26.06
C PHE A 10 -41.54 -25.76 -25.53
N ARG A 11 -40.79 -25.12 -26.42
CA ARG A 11 -39.57 -24.37 -26.09
C ARG A 11 -39.92 -23.16 -25.20
N ARG A 12 -39.72 -23.28 -23.88
CA ARG A 12 -39.74 -22.12 -22.97
C ARG A 12 -38.59 -21.18 -23.32
N PHE A 13 -38.88 -20.05 -23.94
CA PHE A 13 -37.95 -18.93 -24.03
C PHE A 13 -37.80 -18.30 -22.65
N PHE A 14 -36.62 -18.48 -22.03
CA PHE A 14 -36.21 -17.64 -20.90
C PHE A 14 -35.84 -16.26 -21.43
N PHE A 15 -36.69 -15.26 -21.19
CA PHE A 15 -36.29 -13.86 -21.33
C PHE A 15 -35.36 -13.52 -20.17
N LEU A 16 -34.06 -13.39 -20.45
CA LEU A 16 -33.11 -12.79 -19.51
C LEU A 16 -33.40 -11.28 -19.47
N ALA A 17 -34.00 -10.80 -18.37
CA ALA A 17 -34.16 -9.37 -18.14
C ALA A 17 -32.80 -8.77 -17.77
N LEU A 18 -32.19 -8.06 -18.73
CA LEU A 18 -30.94 -7.33 -18.51
C LEU A 18 -31.22 -6.10 -17.62
N PHE A 19 -31.09 -6.27 -16.30
CA PHE A 19 -31.07 -5.14 -15.38
C PHE A 19 -29.77 -4.35 -15.57
N ALA A 20 -29.84 -3.27 -16.33
CA ALA A 20 -28.78 -2.26 -16.35
C ALA A 20 -28.74 -1.57 -14.99
N VAL A 21 -27.78 -1.95 -14.15
CA VAL A 21 -27.45 -1.20 -12.93
C VAL A 21 -26.81 0.11 -13.37
N VAL A 22 -27.63 1.16 -13.43
CA VAL A 22 -27.13 2.54 -13.57
C VAL A 22 -26.52 2.92 -12.22
N LEU A 23 -25.22 2.69 -12.07
CA LEU A 23 -24.45 3.35 -11.03
C LEU A 23 -24.56 4.86 -11.26
N PRO A 24 -24.98 5.65 -10.25
CA PRO A 24 -24.92 7.09 -10.37
C PRO A 24 -23.44 7.47 -10.52
N LEU A 25 -23.12 8.16 -11.62
CA LEU A 25 -21.91 8.94 -11.70
C LEU A 25 -22.03 10.04 -10.65
N GLU A 26 -21.39 9.86 -9.50
CA GLU A 26 -21.03 11.02 -8.68
C GLU A 26 -20.07 11.85 -9.54
N GLU A 27 -20.59 12.94 -10.11
CA GLU A 27 -19.77 13.98 -10.69
C GLU A 27 -18.80 14.44 -9.61
N GLY A 28 -17.51 14.12 -9.77
CA GLY A 28 -16.48 14.53 -8.83
C GLY A 28 -16.51 16.04 -8.68
N SER A 29 -17.09 16.51 -7.57
CA SER A 29 -17.34 17.93 -7.32
C SER A 29 -16.01 18.65 -7.15
N ALA A 30 -15.46 19.13 -8.27
CA ALA A 30 -14.33 20.04 -8.27
C ALA A 30 -14.61 21.19 -7.30
N GLN A 31 -13.67 21.45 -6.39
CA GLN A 31 -13.80 22.52 -5.42
C GLN A 31 -14.06 23.83 -6.18
N LYS A 32 -15.18 24.50 -5.86
CA LYS A 32 -15.53 25.77 -6.50
C LYS A 32 -14.37 26.75 -6.30
N PRO A 33 -13.90 27.44 -7.37
CA PRO A 33 -12.82 28.41 -7.23
C PRO A 33 -13.15 29.47 -6.18
N THR A 34 -12.39 29.48 -5.08
CA THR A 34 -12.49 30.53 -4.06
C THR A 34 -11.72 31.75 -4.55
N TYR A 35 -12.42 32.87 -4.72
CA TYR A 35 -11.75 34.14 -4.98
C TYR A 35 -11.01 34.59 -3.72
N VAL A 36 -9.69 34.77 -3.82
CA VAL A 36 -8.85 35.38 -2.79
C VAL A 36 -8.61 36.84 -3.20
N PRO A 37 -9.08 37.83 -2.40
CA PRO A 37 -8.85 39.24 -2.69
C PRO A 37 -7.36 39.62 -2.72
N GLU A 38 -6.99 40.56 -3.60
CA GLU A 38 -5.60 40.99 -3.82
C GLU A 38 -4.94 41.65 -2.59
N ASP A 39 -5.74 42.14 -1.64
CA ASP A 39 -5.30 42.80 -0.41
C ASP A 39 -5.13 41.86 0.79
N VAL A 40 -5.43 40.56 0.65
CA VAL A 40 -5.20 39.58 1.71
C VAL A 40 -3.68 39.36 1.88
N PRO A 41 -3.10 39.65 3.06
CA PRO A 41 -1.68 39.46 3.27
C PRO A 41 -1.32 37.96 3.22
N PRO A 42 -0.17 37.60 2.60
CA PRO A 42 0.26 36.21 2.48
C PRO A 42 0.39 35.54 3.86
N ARG A 43 -0.21 34.37 4.03
CA ARG A 43 -0.17 33.58 5.27
C ARG A 43 0.95 32.55 5.17
N ILE A 44 1.95 32.69 6.04
CA ILE A 44 3.03 31.71 6.21
C ILE A 44 2.68 30.86 7.43
N HIS A 45 2.49 29.56 7.21
CA HIS A 45 2.29 28.57 8.27
C HIS A 45 3.64 27.90 8.55
N PRO A 46 4.32 28.22 9.67
CA PRO A 46 5.60 27.60 9.98
C PRO A 46 5.41 26.11 10.26
N LEU A 47 6.29 25.27 9.69
CA LEU A 47 6.26 23.83 9.96
C LEU A 47 6.45 23.58 11.47
N PRO A 48 5.72 22.62 12.08
CA PRO A 48 5.91 22.28 13.48
C PRO A 48 7.29 21.65 13.70
N PRO A 49 7.79 21.57 14.96
CA PRO A 49 9.08 20.95 15.25
C PRO A 49 9.18 19.52 14.70
N LEU A 50 10.39 19.07 14.32
CA LEU A 50 10.60 17.75 13.69
C LEU A 50 10.01 16.56 14.48
N ARG A 51 9.98 16.65 15.82
CA ARG A 51 9.35 15.63 16.68
C ARG A 51 7.83 15.56 16.49
N GLU A 52 7.17 16.70 16.31
CA GLU A 52 5.74 16.78 16.08
C GLU A 52 5.39 16.40 14.63
N GLN A 53 6.22 16.78 13.65
CA GLN A 53 6.10 16.26 12.28
C GLN A 53 6.16 14.72 12.25
N ALA A 54 7.13 14.13 12.97
CA ALA A 54 7.25 12.68 13.09
C ALA A 54 6.06 12.05 13.83
N ARG A 55 5.47 12.72 14.82
CA ARG A 55 4.25 12.24 15.49
C ARG A 55 3.07 12.19 14.52
N ILE A 56 2.78 13.29 13.82
CA ILE A 56 1.70 13.39 12.83
C ILE A 56 1.87 12.36 11.71
N GLN A 57 3.10 12.20 11.19
CA GLN A 57 3.39 11.23 10.14
C GLN A 57 3.30 9.77 10.63
N GLN A 58 3.60 9.49 11.92
CA GLN A 58 3.42 8.18 12.51
C GLN A 58 1.93 7.83 12.64
N ASP A 59 1.09 8.77 13.09
CA ASP A 59 -0.36 8.57 13.20
C ASP A 59 -0.96 8.22 11.82
N TRP A 60 -0.59 8.98 10.78
CA TRP A 60 -1.01 8.69 9.40
C TRP A 60 -0.46 7.36 8.86
N ALA A 61 0.77 6.98 9.17
CA ALA A 61 1.34 5.70 8.75
C ALA A 61 0.58 4.52 9.39
N LEU A 62 0.26 4.62 10.68
CA LEU A 62 -0.57 3.65 11.39
C LEU A 62 -1.96 3.53 10.74
N GLN A 63 -2.67 4.64 10.57
CA GLN A 63 -4.01 4.65 9.98
C GLN A 63 -4.03 4.06 8.56
N ARG A 64 -3.02 4.35 7.73
CA ARG A 64 -2.90 3.75 6.40
C ARG A 64 -2.76 2.22 6.44
N VAL A 65 -1.97 1.67 7.35
CA VAL A 65 -1.80 0.21 7.43
C VAL A 65 -2.98 -0.49 8.11
N THR A 66 -3.73 0.18 8.99
CA THR A 66 -4.90 -0.41 9.66
C THR A 66 -6.22 -0.27 8.88
N GLU A 67 -6.38 0.77 8.06
CA GLU A 67 -7.63 1.06 7.35
C GLU A 67 -7.51 0.85 5.84
N VAL A 68 -6.46 1.39 5.21
CA VAL A 68 -6.35 1.45 3.73
C VAL A 68 -5.85 0.13 3.13
N ILE A 69 -4.80 -0.48 3.71
CA ILE A 69 -4.28 -1.77 3.22
C ILE A 69 -5.36 -2.88 3.25
N PRO A 70 -6.08 -3.15 4.35
CA PRO A 70 -7.06 -4.25 4.35
C PRO A 70 -8.26 -3.96 3.44
N MET A 71 -8.64 -2.69 3.25
CA MET A 71 -9.65 -2.29 2.27
C MET A 71 -9.21 -2.66 0.85
N LEU A 72 -8.02 -2.24 0.43
CA LEU A 72 -7.51 -2.49 -0.93
C LEU A 72 -7.20 -3.98 -1.16
N MET A 73 -6.66 -4.69 -0.17
CA MET A 73 -6.43 -6.14 -0.28
C MET A 73 -7.74 -6.89 -0.58
N ARG A 74 -8.84 -6.53 0.10
CA ARG A 74 -10.17 -7.10 -0.16
C ARG A 74 -10.74 -6.71 -1.52
N GLU A 75 -10.55 -5.46 -1.94
CA GLU A 75 -10.98 -4.97 -3.27
C GLU A 75 -10.28 -5.73 -4.42
N HIS A 76 -8.98 -6.02 -4.27
CA HIS A 76 -8.18 -6.75 -5.26
C HIS A 76 -8.22 -8.29 -5.10
N GLY A 77 -8.94 -8.83 -4.11
CA GLY A 77 -9.04 -10.27 -3.87
C GLY A 77 -7.70 -10.91 -3.50
N VAL A 78 -6.97 -10.29 -2.56
CA VAL A 78 -5.64 -10.65 -2.10
C VAL A 78 -5.69 -11.00 -0.61
N ASP A 79 -5.40 -12.25 -0.26
CA ASP A 79 -5.38 -12.69 1.14
C ASP A 79 -4.07 -12.28 1.84
N MET A 80 -2.96 -12.33 1.11
CA MET A 80 -1.64 -11.98 1.62
C MET A 80 -0.90 -11.04 0.65
N TRP A 81 -0.25 -10.00 1.15
CA TRP A 81 0.62 -9.13 0.35
C TRP A 81 2.04 -9.17 0.90
N LEU A 82 2.99 -9.56 0.05
CA LEU A 82 4.39 -9.80 0.38
C LEU A 82 5.28 -8.72 -0.25
N LEU A 83 5.98 -7.95 0.60
CA LEU A 83 7.02 -7.00 0.22
C LEU A 83 8.37 -7.52 0.70
N SER A 84 9.23 -8.01 -0.21
CA SER A 84 10.61 -8.43 0.11
C SER A 84 11.59 -7.48 -0.56
N MET A 85 12.49 -6.89 0.22
CA MET A 85 13.39 -5.83 -0.25
C MET A 85 14.71 -5.82 0.52
N GLN A 86 15.74 -5.28 -0.13
CA GLN A 86 17.07 -5.10 0.45
C GLN A 86 17.28 -3.62 0.84
N GLU A 87 18.24 -3.38 1.74
CA GLU A 87 18.73 -2.04 2.06
C GLU A 87 19.27 -1.35 0.79
N TYR A 88 18.83 -0.11 0.51
CA TYR A 88 19.06 0.64 -0.75
C TYR A 88 18.41 0.05 -2.01
N GLY A 89 17.57 -0.98 -1.85
CA GLY A 89 16.75 -1.61 -2.89
C GLY A 89 15.32 -1.76 -2.41
N GLU A 90 14.77 -0.71 -1.79
CA GLU A 90 13.44 -0.70 -1.21
C GLU A 90 12.33 -0.71 -2.26
N ASP A 91 11.27 -1.46 -1.96
CA ASP A 91 10.03 -1.43 -2.72
C ASP A 91 9.42 0.00 -2.72
N PRO A 92 8.85 0.51 -3.82
CA PRO A 92 8.22 1.84 -3.84
C PRO A 92 7.16 2.05 -2.73
N VAL A 93 6.44 0.99 -2.34
CA VAL A 93 5.44 1.00 -1.25
C VAL A 93 6.09 1.22 0.11
N PHE A 94 7.37 0.84 0.31
CA PHE A 94 8.12 1.09 1.55
C PHE A 94 8.05 2.56 1.98
N TRP A 95 8.22 3.48 1.03
CA TRP A 95 8.22 4.92 1.27
C TRP A 95 6.84 5.48 1.67
N ALA A 96 5.76 4.72 1.41
CA ALA A 96 4.39 5.06 1.76
C ALA A 96 3.90 4.40 3.07
N ILE A 97 4.53 3.32 3.54
CA ILE A 97 4.19 2.60 4.80
C ILE A 97 5.14 2.86 5.96
N LYS A 98 6.43 3.15 5.72
CA LYS A 98 7.45 3.17 6.77
C LYS A 98 7.17 4.24 7.83
N ALA A 99 7.65 4.00 9.05
CA ALA A 99 7.67 5.06 10.07
C ALA A 99 8.53 6.25 9.61
N PRO A 100 8.16 7.49 9.99
CA PRO A 100 8.92 8.69 9.62
C PRO A 100 10.36 8.69 10.17
N THR A 101 10.61 7.97 11.27
CA THR A 101 11.94 7.81 11.87
C THR A 101 12.75 6.62 11.32
N THR A 102 12.16 5.80 10.45
CA THR A 102 12.87 4.72 9.75
C THR A 102 13.49 5.28 8.47
N PHE A 103 14.80 5.13 8.31
CA PHE A 103 15.56 5.73 7.22
C PHE A 103 15.48 4.89 5.93
N ALA A 104 15.77 3.59 6.04
CA ALA A 104 15.90 2.62 4.96
C ALA A 104 15.43 1.23 5.44
N ALA A 105 15.26 0.27 4.54
CA ALA A 105 15.11 -1.14 4.94
C ALA A 105 16.41 -1.60 5.63
N ARG A 106 16.33 -2.47 6.64
CA ARG A 106 17.53 -2.95 7.34
C ARG A 106 17.98 -4.28 6.76
N ARG A 107 19.14 -4.32 6.09
CA ARG A 107 19.71 -5.50 5.42
C ARG A 107 18.78 -6.15 4.38
N ARG A 108 17.87 -7.01 4.85
CA ARG A 108 16.70 -7.52 4.13
C ARG A 108 15.50 -7.37 5.06
N SER A 109 14.45 -6.70 4.57
CA SER A 109 13.18 -6.58 5.27
C SER A 109 12.11 -7.28 4.45
N ILE A 110 11.37 -8.20 5.08
CA ILE A 110 10.23 -8.86 4.46
C ILE A 110 9.00 -8.47 5.27
N TYR A 111 8.11 -7.68 4.68
CA TYR A 111 6.83 -7.32 5.27
C TYR A 111 5.72 -8.18 4.68
N VAL A 112 4.88 -8.71 5.55
CA VAL A 112 3.75 -9.56 5.19
C VAL A 112 2.49 -8.94 5.78
N PHE A 113 1.57 -8.56 4.90
CA PHE A 113 0.21 -8.25 5.28
C PHE A 113 -0.65 -9.48 5.05
N PHE A 114 -1.48 -9.88 6.02
CA PHE A 114 -2.41 -11.00 5.85
C PHE A 114 -3.80 -10.63 6.37
N ASP A 115 -4.79 -10.65 5.47
CA ASP A 115 -6.18 -10.42 5.80
C ASP A 115 -6.83 -11.72 6.30
N ARG A 116 -7.18 -11.72 7.59
CA ARG A 116 -7.88 -12.84 8.24
C ARG A 116 -9.39 -12.86 7.93
N GLY A 117 -9.85 -11.94 7.09
CA GLY A 117 -11.23 -11.80 6.63
C GLY A 117 -12.01 -10.68 7.33
N PRO A 118 -13.28 -10.46 6.91
CA PRO A 118 -14.08 -9.33 7.38
C PRO A 118 -14.23 -9.27 8.91
N GLY A 119 -14.00 -8.08 9.47
CA GLY A 119 -14.11 -7.81 10.90
C GLY A 119 -12.93 -8.29 11.76
N GLN A 120 -11.89 -8.89 11.16
CA GLN A 120 -10.61 -9.14 11.82
C GLN A 120 -9.63 -7.98 11.59
N GLU A 121 -8.66 -7.82 12.50
CA GLU A 121 -7.50 -6.96 12.26
C GLU A 121 -6.56 -7.61 11.23
N LEU A 122 -5.96 -6.77 10.38
CA LEU A 122 -4.91 -7.17 9.45
C LEU A 122 -3.64 -7.56 10.22
N GLU A 123 -3.12 -8.77 9.98
CA GLU A 123 -1.78 -9.12 10.45
C GLU A 123 -0.74 -8.31 9.65
N ARG A 124 0.09 -7.54 10.34
CA ARG A 124 1.08 -6.61 9.76
C ARG A 124 2.47 -7.02 10.23
N LEU A 125 3.04 -8.05 9.63
CA LEU A 125 4.22 -8.74 10.15
C LEU A 125 5.51 -8.24 9.49
N ALA A 126 6.57 -8.04 10.27
CA ALA A 126 7.90 -7.71 9.78
C ALA A 126 8.92 -8.79 10.15
N LEU A 127 9.42 -9.51 9.15
CA LEU A 127 10.50 -10.48 9.26
C LEU A 127 11.80 -9.74 8.93
N GLY A 128 12.59 -9.42 9.96
CA GLY A 128 13.71 -8.50 9.87
C GLY A 128 13.28 -7.05 10.11
N GLY A 129 14.13 -6.28 10.80
CA GLY A 129 13.76 -4.96 11.31
C GLY A 129 13.06 -5.03 12.68
N GLY A 130 12.00 -4.23 12.86
CA GLY A 130 11.25 -4.14 14.11
C GLY A 130 9.91 -3.43 13.90
N SER A 131 9.17 -3.16 14.98
CA SER A 131 7.77 -2.72 14.91
C SER A 131 7.50 -1.35 14.26
N GLN A 132 8.55 -0.54 14.02
CA GLN A 132 8.42 0.81 13.47
C GLN A 132 7.36 1.68 14.19
N GLY A 133 7.33 1.62 15.53
CA GLY A 133 6.36 2.37 16.32
C GLY A 133 4.92 1.86 16.21
N GLY A 134 4.73 0.57 15.88
CA GLY A 134 3.42 -0.08 15.80
C GLY A 134 2.85 -0.23 14.40
N VAL A 135 3.58 0.21 13.35
CA VAL A 135 3.20 -0.06 11.94
C VAL A 135 3.22 -1.57 11.66
N PHE A 136 4.17 -2.28 12.27
CA PHE A 136 4.31 -3.73 12.17
C PHE A 136 4.44 -4.39 13.55
N GLU A 137 4.17 -5.69 13.60
CA GLU A 137 4.63 -6.60 14.65
C GLU A 137 5.90 -7.31 14.16
N ALA A 138 6.93 -7.40 15.01
CA ALA A 138 8.17 -8.08 14.65
C ALA A 138 7.96 -9.60 14.73
N TYR A 139 8.05 -10.29 13.60
CA TYR A 139 7.92 -11.74 13.54
C TYR A 139 9.30 -12.39 13.69
N GLN A 140 9.48 -13.13 14.79
CA GLN A 140 10.77 -13.68 15.21
C GLN A 140 10.72 -15.21 15.27
N SER A 141 11.84 -15.86 15.00
CA SER A 141 11.98 -17.31 15.16
C SER A 141 12.03 -17.67 16.64
N SER A 142 11.26 -18.68 17.05
CA SER A 142 11.30 -19.25 18.40
C SER A 142 12.48 -20.19 18.64
N ARG A 143 13.34 -20.40 17.63
CA ARG A 143 14.47 -21.33 17.70
C ARG A 143 15.68 -20.67 18.37
N PRO A 144 16.45 -21.39 19.21
CA PRO A 144 17.63 -20.83 19.88
C PRO A 144 18.66 -20.32 18.88
N SER A 145 18.92 -19.01 18.90
CA SER A 145 19.97 -18.41 18.08
C SER A 145 21.31 -18.40 18.83
N LEU A 146 22.41 -18.67 18.12
CA LEU A 146 23.77 -18.55 18.67
C LEU A 146 24.18 -17.11 19.02
N ARG A 147 23.33 -16.12 18.73
CA ARG A 147 23.48 -14.70 19.09
C ARG A 147 22.41 -14.23 20.11
N GLY A 148 21.65 -15.14 20.70
CA GLY A 148 20.56 -14.87 21.66
C GLY A 148 19.20 -14.60 21.02
N ASP A 149 18.16 -14.51 21.85
CA ASP A 149 16.75 -14.50 21.45
C ASP A 149 16.33 -13.25 20.64
N GLN A 150 17.15 -12.20 20.63
CA GLN A 150 16.91 -10.96 19.88
C GLN A 150 17.84 -10.79 18.67
N ALA A 151 18.51 -11.87 18.24
CA ALA A 151 19.37 -11.80 17.07
C ALA A 151 18.56 -11.47 15.81
N GLU A 152 19.04 -10.52 15.01
CA GLU A 152 18.47 -10.28 13.69
C GLU A 152 18.48 -11.57 12.86
N LEU A 153 17.35 -11.85 12.19
CA LEU A 153 17.23 -12.94 11.23
C LEU A 153 18.18 -12.67 10.06
N VAL A 154 19.18 -13.52 9.87
CA VAL A 154 20.17 -13.39 8.80
C VAL A 154 20.23 -14.69 7.99
N GLY A 155 20.14 -14.56 6.66
CA GLY A 155 20.26 -15.68 5.74
C GLY A 155 19.03 -16.59 5.74
N ASP A 156 19.27 -17.89 5.62
CA ASP A 156 18.24 -18.90 5.35
C ASP A 156 17.12 -18.95 6.39
N GLU A 157 17.39 -18.59 7.65
CA GLU A 157 16.39 -18.59 8.72
C GLU A 157 15.24 -17.60 8.47
N GLN A 158 15.50 -16.46 7.83
CA GLN A 158 14.47 -15.47 7.48
C GLN A 158 13.50 -16.03 6.43
N TRP A 159 14.04 -16.76 5.44
CA TRP A 159 13.27 -17.44 4.39
C TRP A 159 12.50 -18.65 4.94
N ARG A 160 13.11 -19.39 5.86
CA ARG A 160 12.51 -20.53 6.55
C ARG A 160 11.33 -20.09 7.44
N LEU A 161 11.46 -18.93 8.10
CA LEU A 161 10.39 -18.32 8.88
C LEU A 161 9.26 -17.76 7.99
N LEU A 162 9.58 -17.21 6.81
CA LEU A 162 8.58 -16.84 5.80
C LEU A 162 7.80 -18.07 5.31
N ARG A 163 8.49 -19.20 5.07
CA ARG A 163 7.87 -20.48 4.71
C ARG A 163 6.87 -20.93 5.78
N GLU A 164 7.31 -20.99 7.05
CA GLU A 164 6.48 -21.40 8.20
C GLU A 164 5.24 -20.47 8.34
N LEU A 165 5.42 -19.15 8.25
CA LEU A 165 4.32 -18.18 8.27
C LEU A 165 3.29 -18.45 7.16
N VAL A 166 3.75 -18.66 5.93
CA VAL A 166 2.85 -18.91 4.79
C VAL A 166 2.15 -20.27 4.89
N GLU A 167 2.81 -21.29 5.45
CA GLU A 167 2.17 -22.59 5.77
C GLU A 167 1.08 -22.45 6.85
N ASP A 168 1.34 -21.68 7.90
CA ASP A 168 0.40 -21.47 9.00
C ASP A 168 -0.88 -20.72 8.57
N ARG A 169 -0.77 -19.83 7.57
CA ARG A 169 -1.88 -18.99 7.08
C ARG A 169 -2.61 -19.58 5.86
N ASP A 170 -1.94 -20.44 5.09
CA ASP A 170 -2.42 -21.08 3.85
C ASP A 170 -3.20 -20.17 2.86
N PRO A 171 -2.72 -18.93 2.54
CA PRO A 171 -3.47 -17.97 1.70
C PRO A 171 -3.72 -18.48 0.27
N GLU A 172 -4.90 -18.29 -0.30
CA GLU A 172 -5.22 -18.68 -1.68
C GLU A 172 -4.54 -17.76 -2.71
N VAL A 173 -4.38 -16.48 -2.37
CA VAL A 173 -3.77 -15.44 -3.20
C VAL A 173 -2.71 -14.67 -2.43
N ILE A 174 -1.48 -14.68 -2.96
CA ILE A 174 -0.35 -13.92 -2.43
C ILE A 174 0.05 -12.85 -3.47
N ALA A 175 -0.21 -11.58 -3.20
CA ALA A 175 0.29 -10.50 -4.03
C ALA A 175 1.80 -10.27 -3.82
N VAL A 176 2.51 -10.02 -4.93
CA VAL A 176 3.90 -9.56 -4.94
C VAL A 176 4.05 -8.35 -5.86
N ASN A 177 4.94 -7.44 -5.49
CA ASN A 177 5.27 -6.24 -6.26
C ASN A 177 6.40 -6.54 -7.27
N MET A 178 6.05 -7.22 -8.36
CA MET A 178 6.92 -7.40 -9.52
C MET A 178 6.08 -7.14 -10.77
N ASP A 179 6.40 -6.13 -11.56
CA ASP A 179 5.55 -5.70 -12.68
C ASP A 179 6.36 -5.05 -13.80
N GLU A 180 5.97 -5.26 -15.06
CA GLU A 180 6.71 -4.76 -16.23
C GLU A 180 6.27 -3.37 -16.71
N ASP A 181 5.06 -2.93 -16.35
CA ASP A 181 4.48 -1.65 -16.76
C ASP A 181 4.44 -0.64 -15.61
N TRP A 182 4.25 -1.10 -14.37
CA TRP A 182 3.99 -0.25 -13.21
C TRP A 182 5.19 -0.16 -12.28
N ALA A 183 6.10 0.79 -12.52
CA ALA A 183 7.29 1.01 -11.71
C ALA A 183 7.03 1.24 -10.20
N PHE A 184 5.83 1.72 -9.81
CA PHE A 184 5.41 1.84 -8.40
C PHE A 184 4.99 0.50 -7.75
N ALA A 185 4.99 -0.58 -8.52
CA ALA A 185 4.67 -1.94 -8.12
C ALA A 185 5.76 -2.95 -8.54
N ASP A 186 6.95 -2.49 -8.91
CA ASP A 186 8.11 -3.33 -9.30
C ASP A 186 9.27 -3.18 -8.31
N GLY A 187 8.99 -3.46 -7.04
CA GLY A 187 10.00 -3.40 -5.96
C GLY A 187 10.78 -4.70 -5.77
N LEU A 188 10.22 -5.83 -6.20
CA LEU A 188 10.78 -7.16 -5.97
C LEU A 188 11.86 -7.50 -7.01
N GLY A 189 13.05 -6.93 -6.80
CA GLY A 189 14.21 -7.16 -7.68
C GLY A 189 14.55 -8.64 -7.87
N ALA A 190 15.13 -8.99 -9.02
CA ALA A 190 15.30 -10.38 -9.48
C ALA A 190 15.94 -11.34 -8.45
N GLY A 191 16.94 -10.89 -7.68
CA GLY A 191 17.58 -11.71 -6.64
C GLY A 191 16.68 -12.01 -5.44
N GLU A 192 15.78 -11.07 -5.07
CA GLU A 192 14.74 -11.31 -4.07
C GLU A 192 13.66 -12.24 -4.64
N TRP A 193 13.24 -12.02 -5.88
CA TRP A 193 12.27 -12.90 -6.58
C TRP A 193 12.72 -14.36 -6.60
N GLU A 194 13.97 -14.64 -6.97
CA GLU A 194 14.53 -16.00 -6.89
C GLU A 194 14.53 -16.57 -5.47
N ALA A 195 14.84 -15.75 -4.47
CA ALA A 195 14.90 -16.19 -3.08
C ALA A 195 13.49 -16.48 -2.52
N VAL A 196 12.50 -15.65 -2.83
CA VAL A 196 11.06 -15.89 -2.53
C VAL A 196 10.58 -17.19 -3.18
N GLN A 197 10.88 -17.43 -4.46
CA GLN A 197 10.52 -18.68 -5.14
C GLN A 197 11.11 -19.92 -4.45
N ARG A 198 12.39 -19.87 -4.08
CA ARG A 198 13.07 -20.95 -3.32
C ARG A 198 12.48 -21.14 -1.92
N ALA A 199 12.11 -20.05 -1.25
CA ALA A 199 11.56 -20.07 0.10
C ALA A 199 10.14 -20.63 0.16
N LEU A 200 9.25 -20.21 -0.74
CA LEU A 200 7.83 -20.60 -0.72
C LEU A 200 7.58 -21.99 -1.34
N GLY A 201 8.39 -22.39 -2.32
CA GLY A 201 8.25 -23.66 -3.01
C GLY A 201 6.98 -23.79 -3.88
N PRO A 202 6.84 -24.91 -4.62
CA PRO A 202 5.80 -25.04 -5.66
C PRO A 202 4.35 -24.79 -5.23
N PRO A 203 3.85 -25.23 -4.04
CA PRO A 203 2.43 -25.08 -3.69
C PRO A 203 1.95 -23.65 -3.47
N TYR A 204 2.89 -22.73 -3.15
CA TYR A 204 2.60 -21.32 -2.87
C TYR A 204 3.16 -20.40 -3.96
N LEU A 205 4.19 -20.84 -4.69
CA LEU A 205 4.63 -20.19 -5.92
C LEU A 205 3.49 -20.10 -6.95
N SER A 206 2.66 -21.13 -7.07
CA SER A 206 1.46 -21.11 -7.93
C SER A 206 0.34 -20.16 -7.46
N ARG A 207 0.43 -19.64 -6.23
CA ARG A 207 -0.51 -18.68 -5.63
C ARG A 207 -0.02 -17.24 -5.69
N LEU A 208 1.23 -17.02 -6.10
CA LEU A 208 1.77 -15.67 -6.30
C LEU A 208 1.06 -15.00 -7.48
N LYS A 209 0.58 -13.77 -7.28
CA LYS A 209 -0.01 -12.92 -8.32
C LYS A 209 0.65 -11.55 -8.35
N ARG A 210 0.77 -11.00 -9.55
CA ARG A 210 1.07 -9.58 -9.77
C ARG A 210 -0.24 -8.81 -9.61
N ALA A 211 -0.27 -7.86 -8.68
CA ALA A 211 -1.45 -7.03 -8.41
C ALA A 211 -1.03 -5.54 -8.39
N PRO A 212 -0.53 -4.98 -9.51
CA PRO A 212 0.15 -3.67 -9.50
C PRO A 212 -0.75 -2.53 -9.00
N ARG A 213 -2.07 -2.62 -9.24
CA ARG A 213 -3.04 -1.64 -8.76
C ARG A 213 -3.09 -1.55 -7.23
N LEU A 214 -2.91 -2.64 -6.49
CA LEU A 214 -2.87 -2.62 -5.02
C LEU A 214 -1.77 -1.69 -4.50
N ALA A 215 -0.55 -1.79 -5.06
CA ALA A 215 0.58 -0.94 -4.71
C ALA A 215 0.35 0.53 -5.13
N VAL A 216 -0.08 0.74 -6.38
CA VAL A 216 -0.30 2.07 -6.97
C VAL A 216 -1.39 2.84 -6.22
N GLU A 217 -2.54 2.20 -5.98
CA GLU A 217 -3.68 2.80 -5.29
C GLU A 217 -3.35 3.05 -3.82
N PHE A 218 -2.63 2.14 -3.15
CA PHE A 218 -2.14 2.38 -1.80
C PHE A 218 -1.23 3.62 -1.72
N ILE A 219 -0.27 3.76 -2.65
CA ILE A 219 0.65 4.91 -2.70
C ILE A 219 -0.13 6.20 -3.00
N ALA A 220 -1.09 6.15 -3.92
CA ALA A 220 -1.92 7.30 -4.32
C ALA A 220 -2.92 7.74 -3.24
N HIS A 221 -3.40 6.81 -2.40
CA HIS A 221 -4.40 7.11 -1.38
C HIS A 221 -3.94 8.19 -0.40
N ARG A 222 -4.86 9.11 -0.05
CA ARG A 222 -4.65 10.17 0.94
C ARG A 222 -5.76 10.09 1.97
N LEU A 223 -5.37 10.07 3.25
CA LEU A 223 -6.34 10.11 4.34
C LEU A 223 -7.01 11.49 4.38
N PRO A 224 -8.31 11.59 4.71
CA PRO A 224 -8.99 12.87 4.89
C PRO A 224 -8.24 13.82 5.85
N ASP A 225 -7.67 13.26 6.92
CA ASP A 225 -6.93 13.99 7.96
C ASP A 225 -5.59 14.58 7.48
N MET A 226 -5.11 14.21 6.29
CA MET A 226 -3.97 14.88 5.65
C MET A 226 -4.37 16.22 5.02
N MET A 227 -5.64 16.43 4.69
CA MET A 227 -6.09 17.55 3.87
C MET A 227 -5.93 18.93 4.54
N PRO A 228 -6.26 19.14 5.83
CA PRO A 228 -6.04 20.44 6.47
C PRO A 228 -4.56 20.85 6.42
N ALA A 229 -3.67 19.90 6.73
CA ALA A 229 -2.23 20.13 6.73
C ALA A 229 -1.65 20.26 5.30
N TYR A 230 -2.33 19.75 4.28
CA TYR A 230 -2.01 20.04 2.87
C TYR A 230 -2.35 21.49 2.53
N LEU A 231 -3.56 21.95 2.87
CA LEU A 231 -4.01 23.33 2.60
C LEU A 231 -3.12 24.39 3.28
N GLU A 232 -2.73 24.20 4.54
CA GLU A 232 -1.80 25.10 5.25
C GLU A 232 -0.41 25.19 4.55
N ARG A 233 0.05 24.08 3.97
CA ARG A 233 1.31 24.04 3.20
C ARG A 233 1.14 24.77 1.87
N GLU A 234 0.05 24.57 1.16
CA GLU A 234 -0.22 25.29 -0.10
C GLU A 234 -0.41 26.79 0.12
N GLU A 235 -1.10 27.24 1.18
CA GLU A 235 -1.15 28.67 1.55
C GLU A 235 0.26 29.26 1.70
N THR A 236 1.16 28.52 2.33
CA THR A 236 2.57 28.91 2.51
C THR A 236 3.36 28.91 1.19
N VAL A 237 3.14 27.93 0.32
CA VAL A 237 3.74 27.87 -1.03
C VAL A 237 3.28 29.05 -1.88
N HIS A 238 1.97 29.32 -1.93
CA HIS A 238 1.41 30.47 -2.65
C HIS A 238 1.91 31.81 -2.10
N ALA A 239 2.06 31.94 -0.77
CA ALA A 239 2.68 33.10 -0.14
C ALA A 239 4.13 33.31 -0.58
N ILE A 240 4.95 32.25 -0.61
CA ILE A 240 6.35 32.30 -1.08
C ILE A 240 6.41 32.66 -2.57
N ILE A 241 5.56 32.06 -3.41
CA ILE A 241 5.47 32.36 -4.84
C ILE A 241 5.09 33.83 -5.07
N SER A 242 4.09 34.33 -4.36
CA SER A 242 3.65 35.74 -4.44
C SER A 242 4.78 36.70 -4.07
N GLN A 243 5.55 36.40 -3.02
CA GLN A 243 6.73 37.20 -2.66
C GLN A 243 7.83 37.10 -3.73
N ALA A 244 8.13 35.90 -4.23
CA ALA A 244 9.20 35.65 -5.20
C ALA A 244 9.02 36.41 -6.53
N PHE A 245 7.77 36.61 -6.96
CA PHE A 245 7.43 37.37 -8.17
C PHE A 245 7.05 38.85 -7.91
N SER A 246 7.36 39.37 -6.71
CA SER A 246 7.03 40.76 -6.34
C SER A 246 8.24 41.72 -6.42
N ASN A 247 7.93 43.02 -6.51
CA ASN A 247 8.92 44.10 -6.39
C ASN A 247 9.60 44.18 -5.00
N ALA A 248 9.22 43.33 -4.03
CA ALA A 248 9.91 43.23 -2.75
C ALA A 248 11.26 42.48 -2.85
N VAL A 249 11.44 41.66 -3.89
CA VAL A 249 12.69 40.90 -4.15
C VAL A 249 13.20 41.06 -5.59
N ILE A 250 12.34 41.43 -6.54
CA ILE A 250 12.73 41.74 -7.93
C ILE A 250 12.95 43.25 -8.08
N THR A 251 14.15 43.64 -8.55
CA THR A 251 14.39 45.01 -9.04
C THR A 251 14.59 44.97 -10.57
N PRO A 252 13.67 45.51 -11.38
CA PRO A 252 13.81 45.49 -12.83
C PRO A 252 15.05 46.26 -13.32
N GLY A 253 15.87 45.62 -14.17
CA GLY A 253 17.03 46.27 -14.83
C GLY A 253 18.32 46.30 -14.01
N VAL A 254 18.41 45.49 -12.94
CA VAL A 254 19.64 45.23 -12.17
C VAL A 254 20.13 43.81 -12.46
#